data_AF-A0A5B6V854-F1
#
_entry.id   AF-A0A5B6V854-F1
#
_cell.length_a   1.000
_cell.length_b   1.000
_cell.length_c   1.000
_cell.angle_alpha   90.00
_cell.angle_beta   90.00
_cell.angle_gamma   90.00
#
_symmetry.space_group_name_H-M   'P 1'
#
loop_
_entity.id
_entity.type
_entity.pdbx_description
1 polymer ?
#
loop_
_entity_poly.entity_id
_entity_poly.type
_entity_poly.pdbx_seq_one_letter_code
_entity_poly.pdbx_strand_id
1 'polypeptide(L)'
;MASASIGNGGVGSSRSVNGFKSSSSSVDWLGREMLEMRLRDKVDHDEDRDSEPEVVDGVGAETGHVIRTTIGGRNGQSKQNVSYIAEHAVGTGSFGVVFQAKCRETGEIVAIKKVLQDKRYKNRELQIMQMLDHPNIVSLKHYFFSKTDKDELYLNLVLDYVPETVHRTARSYSRMNTRMPLIYVKLYTYQVLLCLIKAYLVSYVDIWNILLSQ
;
A
#
# COMPACT_ATOMS: atom_id res chain seq x y z
N MET A 1 -36.04 -9.96 77.97
CA MET A 1 -36.23 -11.43 78.03
C MET A 1 -36.06 -11.93 76.60
N ALA A 2 -34.87 -12.36 76.19
CA ALA A 2 -34.25 -13.67 76.42
C ALA A 2 -34.88 -14.78 75.56
N SER A 3 -34.07 -15.24 74.58
CA SER A 3 -33.87 -16.65 74.16
C SER A 3 -34.99 -17.37 73.40
N ALA A 4 -34.77 -18.37 72.55
CA ALA A 4 -33.63 -18.94 71.81
C ALA A 4 -34.26 -20.08 70.96
N SER A 5 -34.08 -20.09 69.63
CA SER A 5 -33.33 -21.09 68.83
C SER A 5 -33.70 -22.58 68.92
N ILE A 6 -33.72 -23.25 67.75
CA ILE A 6 -33.26 -24.63 67.38
C ILE A 6 -34.17 -25.14 66.23
N GLY A 7 -33.70 -25.68 65.09
CA GLY A 7 -32.36 -25.96 64.59
C GLY A 7 -32.39 -26.70 63.24
N ASN A 8 -31.19 -26.83 62.63
CA ASN A 8 -30.65 -27.75 61.59
C ASN A 8 -31.57 -28.55 60.65
N GLY A 9 -31.24 -28.81 59.38
CA GLY A 9 -29.98 -28.70 58.64
C GLY A 9 -30.09 -29.48 57.31
N GLY A 10 -29.25 -29.18 56.33
CA GLY A 10 -29.20 -29.92 55.07
C GLY A 10 -28.27 -29.27 54.03
N VAL A 11 -27.09 -29.86 53.85
CA VAL A 11 -26.01 -29.44 52.94
C VAL A 11 -26.30 -29.92 51.52
N GLY A 12 -26.13 -29.04 50.53
CA GLY A 12 -26.15 -29.36 49.11
C GLY A 12 -25.28 -28.38 48.33
N SER A 13 -24.05 -28.79 48.06
CA SER A 13 -23.04 -28.06 47.29
C SER A 13 -23.30 -28.21 45.79
N SER A 14 -23.38 -27.11 45.03
CA SER A 14 -22.76 -27.04 43.71
C SER A 14 -22.57 -25.59 43.27
N ARG A 15 -21.31 -25.30 42.92
CA ARG A 15 -20.79 -24.02 42.46
C ARG A 15 -21.38 -23.69 41.09
N SER A 16 -22.06 -22.56 40.95
CA SER A 16 -22.35 -21.97 39.64
C SER A 16 -21.06 -21.39 39.08
N VAL A 17 -20.49 -22.10 38.10
CA VAL A 17 -19.32 -21.67 37.33
C VAL A 17 -19.75 -20.50 36.46
N ASN A 18 -19.10 -19.35 36.65
CA ASN A 18 -19.18 -18.22 35.73
C ASN A 18 -18.66 -18.68 34.35
N GLY A 19 -19.58 -18.89 33.41
CA GLY A 19 -19.27 -19.13 32.02
C GLY A 19 -18.65 -17.88 31.40
N PHE A 20 -17.32 -17.92 31.24
CA PHE A 20 -16.55 -17.05 30.37
C PHE A 20 -17.25 -16.96 29.01
N LYS A 21 -17.74 -15.77 28.64
CA LYS A 21 -18.08 -15.46 27.25
C LYS A 21 -16.76 -15.47 26.47
N SER A 22 -16.55 -16.50 25.65
CA SER A 22 -15.42 -16.56 24.75
C SER A 22 -15.49 -15.36 23.82
N SER A 23 -14.44 -14.56 23.85
CA SER A 23 -14.16 -13.57 22.81
C SER A 23 -14.06 -14.33 21.49
N SER A 24 -15.08 -14.21 20.63
CA SER A 24 -14.95 -14.54 19.21
C SER A 24 -13.75 -13.75 18.71
N SER A 25 -12.73 -14.52 18.34
CA SER A 25 -11.39 -14.01 18.24
C SER A 25 -11.26 -13.22 16.94
N SER A 26 -10.47 -12.16 16.96
CA SER A 26 -10.02 -11.40 15.77
C SER A 26 -9.44 -12.31 14.65
N VAL A 27 -9.18 -13.58 14.96
CA VAL A 27 -8.67 -14.62 14.07
C VAL A 27 -9.77 -15.21 13.16
N ASP A 28 -11.03 -15.27 13.64
CA ASP A 28 -12.17 -15.76 12.86
C ASP A 28 -12.66 -14.76 11.79
N TRP A 29 -12.23 -13.51 11.92
CA TRP A 29 -12.49 -12.44 10.96
C TRP A 29 -11.46 -12.45 9.82
N LEU A 30 -10.18 -12.62 10.15
CA LEU A 30 -9.09 -12.80 9.19
C LEU A 30 -9.27 -14.07 8.33
N GLY A 31 -9.77 -15.16 8.91
CA GLY A 31 -10.04 -16.40 8.17
C GLY A 31 -11.13 -16.26 7.10
N ARG A 32 -12.08 -15.35 7.30
CA ARG A 32 -13.13 -15.02 6.31
C ARG A 32 -12.62 -14.10 5.21
N GLU A 33 -11.80 -13.10 5.56
CA GLU A 33 -11.20 -12.17 4.61
C GLU A 33 -10.15 -12.84 3.71
N MET A 34 -9.44 -13.84 4.23
CA MET A 34 -8.57 -14.71 3.43
C MET A 34 -9.33 -15.57 2.41
N LEU A 35 -10.59 -15.93 2.68
CA LEU A 35 -11.41 -16.77 1.79
C LEU A 35 -12.01 -15.96 0.63
N GLU A 36 -12.11 -14.63 0.77
CA GLU A 36 -12.58 -13.71 -0.28
C GLU A 36 -11.44 -13.25 -1.22
N MET A 37 -10.20 -13.70 -1.01
CA MET A 37 -9.09 -13.51 -1.94
C MET A 37 -9.30 -14.36 -3.21
N ARG A 38 -10.13 -13.85 -4.12
CA ARG A 38 -10.33 -14.43 -5.44
C ARG A 38 -9.12 -14.11 -6.32
N LEU A 39 -8.32 -15.11 -6.65
CA LEU A 39 -7.41 -15.05 -7.78
C LEU A 39 -8.26 -14.81 -9.03
N ARG A 40 -8.05 -13.67 -9.69
CA ARG A 40 -8.70 -13.38 -10.95
C ARG A 40 -7.92 -14.11 -12.04
N ASP A 41 -8.37 -15.30 -12.41
CA ASP A 41 -7.94 -15.95 -13.65
C ASP A 41 -8.43 -15.09 -14.82
N LYS A 42 -7.58 -14.18 -15.26
CA LYS A 42 -7.70 -13.61 -16.59
C LYS A 42 -6.89 -14.51 -17.51
N VAL A 43 -7.61 -15.26 -18.32
CA VAL A 43 -7.07 -15.78 -19.59
C VAL A 43 -6.97 -14.55 -20.48
N ASP A 44 -5.83 -13.86 -20.44
CA ASP A 44 -5.57 -12.72 -21.30
C ASP A 44 -5.29 -13.25 -22.71
N HIS A 45 -6.24 -13.01 -23.60
CA HIS A 45 -6.10 -13.17 -25.03
C HIS A 45 -5.11 -12.10 -25.51
N ASP A 46 -4.08 -12.52 -26.24
CA ASP A 46 -3.06 -11.66 -26.84
C ASP A 46 -3.71 -10.54 -27.68
N GLU A 47 -3.70 -9.32 -27.16
CA GLU A 47 -3.78 -8.09 -27.94
C GLU A 47 -2.70 -7.13 -27.43
N ASP A 48 -1.46 -7.40 -27.81
CA ASP A 48 -0.38 -6.42 -27.87
C ASP A 48 -0.80 -5.28 -28.80
N ARG A 49 -1.53 -4.31 -28.26
CA ARG A 49 -1.54 -2.94 -28.79
C ARG A 49 -0.62 -2.13 -27.90
N ASP A 50 0.63 -1.99 -28.36
CA ASP A 50 1.60 -0.98 -27.94
C ASP A 50 0.95 0.42 -27.97
N SER A 51 0.22 0.74 -26.92
CA SER A 51 -0.20 2.10 -26.63
C SER A 51 0.97 2.75 -25.92
N GLU A 52 1.92 3.24 -26.71
CA GLU A 52 3.01 4.08 -26.22
C GLU A 52 2.46 5.12 -25.24
N PRO A 53 2.92 5.13 -23.98
CA PRO A 53 2.40 6.04 -22.98
C PRO A 53 2.72 7.48 -23.39
N GLU A 54 1.68 8.31 -23.40
CA GLU A 54 1.76 9.71 -23.84
C GLU A 54 2.83 10.45 -23.04
N VAL A 55 3.84 10.98 -23.75
CA VAL A 55 4.94 11.71 -23.14
C VAL A 55 4.50 13.15 -22.93
N VAL A 56 4.42 13.55 -21.67
CA VAL A 56 4.05 14.92 -21.29
C VAL A 56 5.29 15.81 -21.33
N ASP A 57 5.21 16.97 -21.98
CA ASP A 57 6.24 18.01 -21.91
C ASP A 57 6.23 18.63 -20.52
N GLY A 58 7.27 18.35 -19.73
CA GLY A 58 7.41 18.76 -18.35
C GLY A 58 8.39 19.92 -18.19
N VAL A 59 7.88 21.15 -18.17
CA VAL A 59 8.66 22.33 -17.75
C VAL A 59 8.77 22.33 -16.23
N GLY A 60 9.84 21.74 -15.70
CA GLY A 60 10.29 21.91 -14.31
C GLY A 60 9.43 21.24 -13.23
N ALA A 61 9.99 20.24 -12.53
CA ALA A 61 9.38 19.67 -11.32
C ALA A 61 9.65 20.57 -10.09
N GLU A 62 9.22 21.83 -10.16
CA GLU A 62 9.30 22.78 -9.06
C GLU A 62 8.01 22.79 -8.23
N THR A 63 8.11 23.20 -6.98
CA THR A 63 6.96 23.27 -6.07
C THR A 63 5.91 24.27 -6.59
N GLY A 64 4.64 23.87 -6.57
CA GLY A 64 3.53 24.60 -7.17
C GLY A 64 3.28 24.32 -8.66
N HIS A 65 4.12 23.53 -9.33
CA HIS A 65 3.91 23.19 -10.74
C HIS A 65 2.71 22.25 -10.93
N VAL A 66 1.95 22.48 -12.00
CA VAL A 66 0.78 21.66 -12.36
C VAL A 66 1.20 20.63 -13.40
N ILE A 67 1.26 19.36 -13.00
CA ILE A 67 1.54 18.24 -13.89
C ILE A 67 0.22 17.78 -14.50
N ARG A 68 0.04 17.98 -15.80
CA ARG A 68 -1.12 17.47 -16.54
C ARG A 68 -0.75 16.16 -17.21
N THR A 69 -1.57 15.12 -17.03
CA THR A 69 -1.38 13.83 -17.68
C THR A 69 -2.70 13.28 -18.16
N THR A 70 -2.65 12.56 -19.26
CA THR A 70 -3.80 11.81 -19.77
C THR A 70 -3.68 10.37 -19.29
N ILE A 71 -4.64 9.91 -18.50
CA ILE A 71 -4.72 8.50 -18.11
C ILE A 71 -5.43 7.75 -19.24
N GLY A 72 -4.72 6.83 -19.89
CA GLY A 72 -5.30 5.89 -20.84
C GLY A 72 -6.37 5.06 -20.15
N GLY A 73 -7.56 4.98 -20.74
CA GLY A 73 -8.65 4.22 -20.13
C GLY A 73 -8.34 2.73 -20.09
N ARG A 74 -8.26 2.16 -18.89
CA ARG A 74 -8.30 0.70 -18.70
C ARG A 74 -9.74 0.21 -18.89
N ASN A 75 -9.92 -0.91 -19.57
CA ASN A 75 -11.22 -1.60 -19.77
C ASN A 75 -12.27 -0.82 -20.60
N GLY A 76 -11.86 -0.07 -21.64
CA GLY A 76 -12.80 0.59 -22.56
C GLY A 76 -13.40 1.92 -22.06
N GLN A 77 -12.88 2.46 -20.95
CA GLN A 77 -13.23 3.80 -20.49
C GLN A 77 -12.57 4.89 -21.35
N SER A 78 -13.19 6.06 -21.44
CA SER A 78 -12.61 7.22 -22.13
C SER A 78 -11.32 7.69 -21.46
N LYS A 79 -10.36 8.18 -22.26
CA LYS A 79 -9.17 8.87 -21.73
C LYS A 79 -9.59 9.97 -20.75
N GLN A 80 -8.98 9.99 -19.56
CA GLN A 80 -9.26 11.00 -18.55
C GLN A 80 -8.05 11.92 -18.41
N ASN A 81 -8.28 13.22 -18.52
CA ASN A 81 -7.26 14.22 -18.22
C ASN A 81 -7.24 14.45 -16.71
N VAL A 82 -6.07 14.26 -16.10
CA VAL A 82 -5.85 14.42 -14.67
C VAL A 82 -4.71 15.39 -14.42
N SER A 83 -4.87 16.24 -13.41
CA SER A 83 -3.95 17.32 -13.11
C SER A 83 -3.48 17.21 -11.65
N TYR A 84 -2.18 17.20 -11.43
CA TYR A 84 -1.57 17.19 -10.11
C TYR A 84 -0.92 18.53 -9.79
N ILE A 85 -1.16 19.05 -8.60
CA ILE A 85 -0.42 20.19 -8.06
C ILE A 85 0.67 19.62 -7.16
N ALA A 86 1.93 19.74 -7.58
CA ALA A 86 3.06 19.34 -6.76
C ALA A 86 3.20 20.31 -5.58
N GLU A 87 3.16 19.80 -4.35
CA GLU A 87 3.23 20.63 -3.14
C GLU A 87 4.68 20.82 -2.70
N HIS A 88 5.34 19.73 -2.29
CA HIS A 88 6.74 19.74 -1.84
C HIS A 88 7.43 18.40 -2.03
N ALA A 89 8.76 18.43 -2.11
CA ALA A 89 9.58 17.21 -2.11
C ALA A 89 9.57 16.58 -0.72
N VAL A 90 9.17 15.31 -0.64
CA VAL A 90 9.09 14.54 0.61
C VAL A 90 10.22 13.52 0.77
N GLY A 91 10.93 13.20 -0.32
CA GLY A 91 12.07 12.32 -0.27
C GLY A 91 12.99 12.48 -1.47
N THR A 92 14.30 12.41 -1.21
CA THR A 92 15.35 12.36 -2.23
C THR A 92 16.11 11.05 -2.07
N GLY A 93 16.09 10.22 -3.11
CA GLY A 93 16.84 8.96 -3.16
C GLY A 93 17.87 8.97 -4.28
N SER A 94 18.69 7.92 -4.33
CA SER A 94 19.65 7.71 -5.44
C SER A 94 18.96 7.63 -6.80
N PHE A 95 17.73 7.14 -6.85
CA PHE A 95 16.97 6.90 -8.08
C PHE A 95 16.12 8.10 -8.52
N GLY A 96 16.00 9.15 -7.70
CA GLY A 96 15.19 10.32 -8.05
C GLY A 96 14.53 10.99 -6.84
N VAL A 97 13.44 11.69 -7.11
CA VAL A 97 12.75 12.55 -6.15
C VAL A 97 11.30 12.14 -6.01
N VAL A 98 10.79 12.16 -4.78
CA VAL A 98 9.39 11.93 -4.46
C VAL A 98 8.75 13.25 -4.04
N PHE A 99 7.66 13.60 -4.71
CA PHE A 99 6.85 14.78 -4.42
C PHE A 99 5.54 14.36 -3.77
N GLN A 100 5.11 15.09 -2.74
CA GLN A 100 3.70 15.10 -2.37
C GLN A 100 2.97 15.98 -3.37
N ALA A 101 1.85 15.51 -3.87
CA ALA A 101 1.01 16.26 -4.80
C ALA A 101 -0.47 16.05 -4.49
N LYS A 102 -1.29 16.98 -4.94
CA LYS A 102 -2.75 16.89 -4.83
C LYS A 102 -3.38 16.74 -6.20
N CYS A 103 -4.21 15.72 -6.37
CA CYS A 103 -5.05 15.56 -7.55
C CYS A 103 -6.12 16.65 -7.56
N ARG A 104 -6.24 17.41 -8.67
CA ARG A 104 -7.22 18.50 -8.75
C ARG A 104 -8.65 17.99 -8.91
N GLU A 105 -8.80 16.88 -9.61
CA GLU A 105 -10.10 16.31 -9.99
C GLU A 105 -10.74 15.56 -8.81
N THR A 106 -9.94 14.79 -8.06
CA THR A 106 -10.44 14.01 -6.92
C THR A 106 -10.18 14.67 -5.57
N GLY A 107 -9.26 15.63 -5.50
CA GLY A 107 -8.81 16.24 -4.24
C GLY A 107 -7.89 15.34 -3.39
N GLU A 108 -7.59 14.13 -3.84
CA GLU A 108 -6.74 13.18 -3.13
C GLU A 108 -5.27 13.60 -3.10
N ILE A 109 -4.61 13.34 -1.97
CA ILE A 109 -3.17 13.52 -1.84
C ILE A 109 -2.46 12.25 -2.30
N VAL A 110 -1.44 12.41 -3.14
CA VAL A 110 -0.66 11.34 -3.75
C VAL A 110 0.84 11.60 -3.61
N ALA A 111 1.63 10.54 -3.69
CA ALA A 111 3.07 10.62 -3.82
C ALA A 111 3.44 10.39 -5.29
N ILE A 112 4.20 11.31 -5.91
CA ILE A 112 4.72 11.15 -7.26
C ILE A 112 6.22 10.90 -7.18
N LYS A 113 6.65 9.69 -7.50
CA LYS A 113 8.07 9.32 -7.60
C LYS A 113 8.54 9.54 -9.03
N LYS A 114 9.40 10.53 -9.24
CA LYS A 114 10.02 10.87 -10.53
C LYS A 114 11.40 10.25 -10.62
N VAL A 115 11.61 9.38 -11.61
CA VAL A 115 12.84 8.60 -11.84
C VAL A 115 13.33 8.85 -13.26
N LEU A 116 14.64 9.04 -13.44
CA LEU A 116 15.23 9.13 -14.78
C LEU A 116 15.12 7.76 -15.47
N GLN A 117 14.52 7.73 -16.65
CA GLN A 117 14.30 6.51 -17.41
C GLN A 117 15.34 6.36 -18.52
N ASP A 118 16.13 5.30 -18.46
CA ASP A 118 16.92 4.85 -19.61
C ASP A 118 15.98 4.21 -20.64
N LYS A 119 15.97 4.74 -21.87
CA LYS A 119 15.13 4.27 -22.98
C LYS A 119 15.40 2.82 -23.36
N ARG A 120 16.57 2.27 -23.01
CA ARG A 120 16.99 0.90 -23.37
C ARG A 120 16.43 -0.17 -22.43
N TYR A 121 15.94 0.20 -21.26
CA TYR A 121 15.56 -0.75 -20.23
C TYR A 121 14.15 -0.48 -19.71
N LYS A 122 13.36 -1.54 -19.49
CA LYS A 122 12.09 -1.43 -18.77
C LYS A 122 12.37 -1.21 -17.28
N ASN A 123 11.56 -0.37 -16.64
CA ASN A 123 11.70 -0.13 -15.21
C ASN A 123 11.09 -1.29 -14.41
N ARG A 124 11.93 -2.05 -13.69
CA ARG A 124 11.49 -3.20 -12.89
C ARG A 124 10.54 -2.80 -11.75
N GLU A 125 10.72 -1.61 -11.18
CA GLU A 125 9.85 -1.13 -10.10
C GLU A 125 8.42 -0.92 -10.62
N LEU A 126 8.26 -0.32 -11.81
CA LEU A 126 6.94 -0.21 -12.44
C LEU A 126 6.29 -1.57 -12.65
N GLN A 127 7.03 -2.55 -13.20
CA GLN A 127 6.51 -3.90 -13.44
C GLN A 127 6.01 -4.54 -12.14
N ILE A 128 6.83 -4.52 -11.09
CA ILE A 128 6.45 -5.08 -9.79
C ILE A 128 5.22 -4.36 -9.23
N MET A 129 5.20 -3.04 -9.27
CA MET A 129 4.10 -2.24 -8.72
C MET A 129 2.77 -2.44 -9.47
N GLN A 130 2.80 -2.83 -10.75
CA GLN A 130 1.60 -3.19 -11.50
C GLN A 130 0.96 -4.52 -11.04
N MET A 131 1.73 -5.36 -10.35
CA MET A 131 1.32 -6.70 -9.92
C MET A 131 0.97 -6.77 -8.44
N LEU A 132 1.36 -5.75 -7.67
CA LEU A 132 1.10 -5.67 -6.24
C LEU A 132 -0.22 -4.94 -5.99
N ASP A 133 -1.18 -5.68 -5.42
CA ASP A 133 -2.40 -5.14 -4.86
C ASP A 133 -2.61 -5.76 -3.47
N HIS A 134 -2.37 -4.97 -2.42
CA HIS A 134 -2.44 -5.43 -1.03
C HIS A 134 -2.58 -4.26 -0.05
N PRO A 135 -3.40 -4.36 1.01
CA PRO A 135 -3.64 -3.26 1.95
C PRO A 135 -2.39 -2.76 2.71
N ASN A 136 -1.35 -3.58 2.83
CA ASN A 136 -0.08 -3.17 3.47
C ASN A 136 0.99 -2.68 2.46
N ILE A 137 0.69 -2.70 1.17
CA ILE A 137 1.60 -2.22 0.11
C ILE A 137 1.00 -0.96 -0.50
N VAL A 138 1.83 0.05 -0.72
CA VAL A 138 1.38 1.29 -1.37
C VAL A 138 0.98 0.98 -2.81
N SER A 139 -0.25 1.32 -3.17
CA SER A 139 -0.80 1.01 -4.49
C SER A 139 -0.32 2.00 -5.55
N LEU A 140 -0.03 1.48 -6.74
CA LEU A 140 0.21 2.28 -7.93
C LEU A 140 -1.13 2.67 -8.56
N LYS A 141 -1.47 3.96 -8.53
CA LYS A 141 -2.70 4.47 -9.17
C LYS A 141 -2.57 4.50 -10.69
N HIS A 142 -1.49 5.11 -11.17
CA HIS A 142 -1.14 5.22 -12.59
C HIS A 142 0.32 5.68 -12.71
N TYR A 143 0.82 5.68 -13.94
CA TYR A 143 2.16 6.16 -14.27
C TYR A 143 2.10 6.92 -15.58
N PHE A 144 3.06 7.82 -15.79
CA PHE A 144 3.21 8.56 -17.04
C PHE A 144 4.67 8.93 -17.25
N PHE A 145 5.02 9.17 -18.52
CA PHE A 145 6.35 9.64 -18.87
C PHE A 145 6.32 11.15 -19.06
N SER A 146 7.39 11.81 -18.64
CA SER A 146 7.59 13.24 -18.88
C SER A 146 8.96 13.48 -19.46
N LYS A 147 9.08 14.39 -20.42
CA LYS A 147 10.37 14.88 -20.90
C LYS A 147 10.71 16.22 -20.29
N THR A 148 12.00 16.45 -20.09
CA THR A 148 12.51 17.79 -19.77
C THR A 148 12.97 18.51 -21.03
N ASP A 149 13.28 19.80 -20.91
CA ASP A 149 13.82 20.62 -22.00
C ASP A 149 15.14 20.07 -22.58
N LYS A 150 15.82 19.18 -21.85
CA LYS A 150 17.05 18.49 -22.28
C LYS A 150 16.80 17.16 -23.00
N ASP A 151 15.55 16.85 -23.37
CA ASP A 151 15.08 15.56 -23.91
C ASP A 151 15.38 14.34 -23.00
N GLU A 152 15.64 14.58 -21.72
CA GLU A 152 15.74 13.51 -20.73
C GLU A 152 14.34 12.97 -20.42
N LEU A 153 14.19 11.65 -20.53
CA LEU A 153 12.94 10.95 -20.25
C LEU A 153 12.87 10.59 -18.78
N TYR A 154 11.76 10.92 -18.13
CA TYR A 154 11.47 10.54 -16.76
C TYR A 154 10.21 9.69 -16.71
N LEU A 155 10.25 8.66 -15.86
CA LEU A 155 9.10 7.89 -15.44
C LEU A 155 8.57 8.49 -14.13
N ASN A 156 7.27 8.79 -14.11
CA ASN A 156 6.57 9.28 -12.92
C ASN A 156 5.59 8.21 -12.45
N LEU A 157 5.79 7.69 -11.24
CA LEU A 157 4.89 6.74 -10.59
C LEU A 157 3.98 7.51 -9.64
N VAL A 158 2.66 7.39 -9.81
CA VAL A 158 1.68 8.02 -8.91
C VAL A 158 1.14 6.99 -7.93
N LEU A 159 1.42 7.23 -6.67
CA LEU A 159 1.25 6.30 -5.56
C LEU A 159 0.35 6.89 -4.49
N ASP A 160 -0.24 6.04 -3.65
CA ASP A 160 -0.87 6.53 -2.42
C ASP A 160 0.14 7.23 -1.50
N TYR A 161 -0.28 8.36 -0.94
CA TYR A 161 0.53 9.12 0.00
C TYR A 161 0.34 8.61 1.42
N VAL A 162 1.44 8.24 2.08
CA VAL A 162 1.47 7.88 3.49
C VAL A 162 2.23 8.97 4.26
N PRO A 163 1.56 9.72 5.16
CA PRO A 163 2.15 10.92 5.79
C PRO A 163 3.26 10.60 6.80
N GLU A 164 3.22 9.42 7.41
CA GLU A 164 4.15 9.02 8.47
C GLU A 164 4.97 7.80 8.06
N THR A 165 6.24 7.81 8.43
CA THR A 165 7.17 6.69 8.18
C THR A 165 7.66 6.12 9.49
N VAL A 166 7.94 4.81 9.50
CA VAL A 166 8.54 4.15 10.67
C VAL A 166 9.86 4.83 11.07
N HIS A 167 10.65 5.31 10.10
CA HIS A 167 11.88 6.06 10.36
C HIS A 167 11.60 7.36 11.13
N ARG A 168 10.61 8.15 10.70
CA ARG A 168 10.25 9.42 11.37
C ARG A 168 9.77 9.16 12.79
N THR A 169 8.92 8.16 12.99
CA THR A 169 8.45 7.73 14.31
C THR A 169 9.60 7.29 15.20
N ALA A 170 10.46 6.38 14.72
CA ALA A 170 11.60 5.89 15.49
C ALA A 170 12.58 7.02 15.87
N ARG A 171 12.85 7.95 14.95
CA ARG A 171 13.70 9.12 15.20
C ARG A 171 13.10 10.06 16.25
N SER A 172 11.77 10.22 16.27
CA SER A 172 11.07 11.02 17.27
C SER A 172 11.27 10.44 18.69
N TYR A 173 11.04 9.14 18.86
CA TYR A 173 11.26 8.45 20.14
C TYR A 173 12.73 8.52 20.59
N SER A 174 13.67 8.33 19.66
CA SER A 174 15.10 8.47 19.95
C SER A 174 15.46 9.89 20.42
N ARG A 175 14.91 10.94 19.81
CA ARG A 175 15.13 12.34 20.24
C ARG A 175 14.54 12.64 21.61
N MET A 176 13.40 12.05 21.94
CA MET A 176 12.78 12.16 23.26
C MET A 176 13.45 11.26 24.32
N ASN A 177 14.50 10.52 23.93
CA ASN A 177 15.19 9.54 24.77
C ASN A 177 14.23 8.50 25.40
N THR A 178 13.15 8.19 24.68
CA THR A 178 12.15 7.19 25.08
C THR A 178 12.20 6.02 24.12
N ARG A 179 11.89 4.82 24.61
CA ARG A 179 11.79 3.64 23.74
C ARG A 179 10.42 3.58 23.10
N MET A 180 10.38 3.20 21.82
CA MET A 180 9.11 2.92 21.15
C MET A 180 8.38 1.78 21.88
N PRO A 181 7.10 1.96 22.23
CA PRO A 181 6.31 0.91 22.86
C PRO A 181 6.33 -0.40 22.06
N LEU A 182 6.44 -1.53 22.77
CA LEU A 182 6.56 -2.87 22.14
C LEU A 182 5.38 -3.22 21.24
N ILE A 183 4.19 -2.68 21.50
CA ILE A 183 3.01 -2.90 20.66
C ILE A 183 3.23 -2.35 19.24
N TYR A 184 3.82 -1.16 19.10
CA TYR A 184 4.12 -0.58 17.79
C TYR A 184 5.23 -1.35 17.08
N VAL A 185 6.25 -1.79 17.82
CA VAL A 185 7.31 -2.66 17.25
C VAL A 185 6.69 -3.92 16.66
N LYS A 186 5.82 -4.62 17.40
CA LYS A 186 5.16 -5.83 16.93
C LYS A 186 4.29 -5.58 15.70
N LEU A 187 3.48 -4.53 15.72
CA LEU A 187 2.57 -4.19 14.62
C LEU A 187 3.34 -3.82 13.33
N TYR A 188 4.36 -2.96 13.43
CA TYR A 188 5.16 -2.59 12.25
C TYR A 188 5.94 -3.79 11.70
N THR A 189 6.56 -4.58 12.57
CA THR A 189 7.27 -5.79 12.13
C THR A 189 6.32 -6.77 11.43
N TYR A 190 5.13 -6.99 11.99
CA TYR A 190 4.14 -7.87 11.37
C TYR A 190 3.71 -7.39 9.98
N GLN A 191 3.38 -6.10 9.84
CA GLN A 191 2.99 -5.54 8.54
C GLN A 191 4.13 -5.61 7.52
N VAL A 192 5.37 -5.30 7.90
CA VAL A 192 6.53 -5.41 7.01
C VAL A 192 6.74 -6.84 6.55
N LEU A 193 6.62 -7.82 7.44
CA LEU A 193 6.74 -9.24 7.08
C LEU A 193 5.64 -9.67 6.10
N LEU A 194 4.39 -9.23 6.29
CA LEU A 194 3.31 -9.50 5.34
C LEU A 194 3.61 -8.91 3.96
N CYS A 195 4.10 -7.67 3.89
CA CYS A 195 4.48 -7.04 2.63
C CYS A 195 5.58 -7.83 1.91
N LEU A 196 6.61 -8.25 2.65
CA LEU A 196 7.70 -9.03 2.10
C LEU A 196 7.18 -10.35 1.54
N ILE A 197 6.41 -11.12 2.32
CA ILE A 197 5.85 -12.41 1.87
C ILE A 197 5.04 -12.21 0.59
N LYS A 198 4.19 -11.18 0.52
CA LYS A 198 3.39 -10.92 -0.68
C LYS A 198 4.26 -10.55 -1.89
N ALA A 199 5.26 -9.70 -1.71
CA ALA A 199 6.19 -9.33 -2.79
C ALA A 199 7.05 -10.51 -3.28
N TYR A 200 7.50 -11.38 -2.36
CA TYR A 200 8.19 -12.61 -2.70
C TYR A 200 7.29 -13.56 -3.49
N LEU A 201 6.05 -13.79 -3.03
CA LEU A 201 5.12 -14.68 -3.72
C LEU A 201 4.84 -14.25 -5.16
N VAL A 202 4.63 -12.94 -5.40
CA VAL A 202 4.45 -12.42 -6.76
C VAL A 202 5.69 -12.72 -7.62
N SER A 203 6.88 -12.47 -7.09
CA SER A 203 8.13 -12.77 -7.81
C SER A 203 8.31 -14.26 -8.12
N TYR A 204 7.84 -15.17 -7.26
CA TYR A 204 7.92 -16.61 -7.47
C TYR A 204 6.89 -17.12 -8.48
N VAL A 205 5.66 -16.60 -8.44
CA VAL A 205 4.62 -16.95 -9.42
C VAL A 205 5.05 -16.52 -10.82
N ASP A 206 5.73 -15.38 -10.97
CA ASP A 206 6.29 -14.95 -12.25
C ASP A 206 7.38 -15.89 -12.76
N ILE A 207 8.32 -16.29 -11.90
CA ILE A 207 9.37 -17.24 -12.27
C ILE A 207 8.75 -18.57 -12.71
N TRP A 208 7.72 -19.04 -11.99
CA TRP A 208 7.01 -20.27 -12.36
C TRP A 208 6.22 -20.14 -13.67
N ASN A 209 5.52 -19.03 -13.90
CA ASN A 209 4.80 -18.78 -15.16
C ASN A 209 5.75 -18.66 -16.36
N ILE A 210 6.92 -18.03 -16.17
CA ILE A 210 7.97 -17.95 -17.21
C ILE A 210 8.57 -19.33 -17.49
N LEU A 211 8.75 -20.19 -16.48
CA LEU A 211 9.28 -21.54 -16.66
C LEU A 211 8.27 -22.52 -17.26
N LEU A 212 6.97 -22.29 -17.09
CA LEU A 212 5.90 -23.12 -17.66
C LEU A 212 5.49 -22.71 -19.09
N SER A 213 5.94 -21.54 -19.57
CA SER A 213 5.67 -21.06 -20.95
C SER A 213 6.79 -21.37 -21.96
N GLN A 214 7.73 -22.26 -21.61
CA GLN A 214 8.78 -22.80 -22.48
C GLN A 214 8.47 -24.27 -22.81
#